data_AF-A0AAI9I9U3-F1
#
_entry.id   AF-A0AAI9I9U3-F1
#
_cell.length_a   1.000
_cell.length_b   1.000
_cell.length_c   1.000
_cell.angle_alpha   90.00
_cell.angle_beta   90.00
_cell.angle_gamma   90.00
#
_symmetry.space_group_name_H-M   'P 1'
#
loop_
_entity.id
_entity.type
_entity.pdbx_description
1 polymer ?
#
loop_
_entity_poly.entity_id
_entity_poly.type
_entity_poly.pdbx_seq_one_letter_code
_entity_poly.pdbx_strand_id
1 'polypeptide(L)' 'MLSAATPRPDAADGVTGDALDQALQWFVILASGEVTPAQRQAFAAWLAANPAHARQWEAVSRFQGMLQGMPSQAAGQ' A
#
# COMPACT_ATOMS: atom_id res chain seq x y z
N MET A 1 11.37 -17.31 -16.35
CA MET A 1 10.17 -16.45 -16.35
C MET A 1 9.54 -16.58 -14.97
N LEU A 2 9.95 -15.72 -14.04
CA LEU A 2 9.51 -15.81 -12.64
C LEU A 2 8.22 -14.99 -12.53
N SER A 3 7.09 -15.69 -12.38
CA SER A 3 5.84 -15.09 -11.96
C SER A 3 6.07 -14.37 -10.65
N ALA A 4 6.02 -13.04 -10.68
CA ALA A 4 5.60 -12.28 -9.52
C ALA A 4 4.15 -12.68 -9.28
N ALA A 5 3.97 -13.75 -8.50
CA ALA A 5 2.71 -14.06 -7.86
C ALA A 5 2.44 -12.89 -6.91
N THR A 6 1.87 -11.82 -7.46
CA THR A 6 1.16 -10.81 -6.68
C THR A 6 0.21 -11.62 -5.79
N PRO A 7 0.17 -11.41 -4.47
CA PRO A 7 -1.02 -11.80 -3.74
C PRO A 7 -2.16 -11.02 -4.41
N ARG A 8 -2.91 -11.70 -5.28
CA ARG A 8 -4.26 -11.29 -5.61
C ARG A 8 -4.99 -11.43 -4.27
N PRO A 9 -5.48 -10.36 -3.64
CA PRO A 9 -6.42 -10.51 -2.54
C PRO A 9 -7.65 -11.22 -3.13
N ASP A 10 -7.63 -12.55 -3.10
CA ASP A 10 -8.53 -13.46 -3.82
C ASP A 10 -9.86 -13.67 -3.07
N ALA A 11 -10.08 -13.00 -1.94
CA ALA A 11 -11.28 -13.17 -1.16
C ALA A 11 -11.66 -11.85 -0.49
N ALA A 12 -12.24 -10.94 -1.28
CA ALA A 12 -13.01 -9.83 -0.72
C ALA A 12 -14.24 -10.41 -0.01
N ASP A 13 -14.14 -10.66 1.29
CA ASP A 13 -15.26 -10.58 2.22
C ASP A 13 -14.80 -10.17 3.64
N GLY A 14 -15.04 -8.89 3.94
CA GLY A 14 -15.63 -8.47 5.21
C GLY A 14 -14.75 -8.30 6.45
N VAL A 15 -13.99 -7.19 6.57
CA VAL A 15 -13.96 -6.28 7.75
C VAL A 15 -12.88 -5.20 7.51
N THR A 16 -13.04 -3.99 8.04
CA THR A 16 -12.07 -2.87 7.98
C THR A 16 -10.59 -3.26 8.17
N GLY A 17 -10.31 -4.34 8.90
CA GLY A 17 -8.96 -4.91 9.04
C GLY A 17 -8.34 -5.43 7.74
N ASP A 18 -9.14 -5.98 6.82
CA ASP A 18 -8.67 -6.51 5.53
C ASP A 18 -8.24 -5.40 4.57
N ALA A 19 -8.94 -4.26 4.56
CA ALA A 19 -8.59 -3.12 3.71
C ALA A 19 -7.34 -2.38 4.18
N LEU A 20 -7.10 -2.32 5.50
CA LEU A 20 -5.88 -1.74 6.05
C LEU A 20 -4.66 -2.63 5.78
N ASP A 21 -4.82 -3.94 5.95
CA ASP A 21 -3.77 -4.91 5.64
C ASP A 21 -3.36 -4.83 4.15
N GLN A 22 -4.34 -4.79 3.24
CA GLN A 22 -4.10 -4.59 1.82
C GLN A 22 -3.38 -3.26 1.53
N ALA A 23 -3.73 -2.17 2.22
CA ALA A 23 -3.05 -0.90 2.07
C ALA A 23 -1.57 -0.98 2.51
N LEU A 24 -1.27 -1.72 3.59
CA LEU A 24 0.11 -1.97 4.04
C LEU A 24 0.89 -2.83 3.04
N GLN A 25 0.26 -3.85 2.45
CA GLN A 25 0.87 -4.66 1.39
C GLN A 25 1.23 -3.80 0.17
N TRP A 26 0.31 -2.93 -0.28
CA TRP A 26 0.57 -1.97 -1.34
C TRP A 26 1.70 -1.00 -0.99
N PHE A 27 1.79 -0.57 0.26
CA PHE A 27 2.87 0.29 0.73
C PHE A 27 4.24 -0.40 0.59
N VAL A 28 4.38 -1.66 1.01
CA VAL A 28 5.63 -2.41 0.85
C VAL A 28 6.00 -2.56 -0.63
N ILE A 29 5.04 -2.88 -1.49
CA ILE A 29 5.25 -3.04 -2.93
C ILE A 29 5.70 -1.70 -3.57
N LEU A 30 5.04 -0.60 -3.23
CA LEU A 30 5.35 0.73 -3.78
C LEU A 30 6.65 1.31 -3.20
N ALA A 31 6.97 1.00 -1.94
CA ALA A 31 8.22 1.40 -1.29
C ALA A 31 9.43 0.58 -1.75
N SER A 32 9.21 -0.59 -2.38
CA SER A 32 10.29 -1.46 -2.87
C SER A 32 11.16 -0.83 -3.97
N GLY A 33 10.75 0.29 -4.59
CA GLY A 33 11.51 0.95 -5.65
C GLY A 33 11.49 0.26 -7.02
N GLU A 34 11.06 -1.01 -7.09
CA GLU A 34 11.02 -1.83 -8.31
C GLU A 34 9.59 -2.06 -8.83
N VAL A 35 8.68 -1.13 -8.56
CA VAL A 35 7.27 -1.35 -8.91
C VAL A 35 7.08 -1.39 -10.42
N THR A 36 6.40 -2.42 -10.90
CA THR A 36 6.15 -2.66 -12.33
C THR A 36 4.92 -1.92 -12.83
N PRO A 37 4.76 -1.70 -14.15
CA PRO A 37 3.55 -1.12 -14.72
C PRO A 37 2.28 -1.91 -14.37
N ALA A 38 2.37 -3.24 -14.35
CA ALA A 38 1.27 -4.12 -14.00
C ALA A 38 0.84 -3.94 -12.53
N GLN A 39 1.81 -3.83 -11.60
CA GLN A 39 1.52 -3.56 -10.19
C GLN A 39 0.87 -2.19 -9.99
N ARG A 40 1.31 -1.15 -10.72
CA ARG A 40 0.66 0.17 -10.69
C ARG A 40 -0.79 0.12 -11.17
N GLN A 41 -1.06 -0.64 -12.24
CA GLN A 41 -2.42 -0.80 -12.76
C GLN A 41 -3.32 -1.58 -11.80
N ALA A 42 -2.80 -2.65 -11.18
CA ALA A 42 -3.51 -3.41 -10.17
C ALA A 42 -3.81 -2.57 -8.92
N PHE A 43 -2.89 -1.71 -8.50
CA PHE A 43 -3.10 -0.75 -7.42
C PHE A 43 -4.23 0.23 -7.74
N ALA A 44 -4.23 0.82 -8.95
CA ALA A 44 -5.30 1.72 -9.38
C ALA A 44 -6.66 1.02 -9.44
N ALA A 45 -6.71 -0.22 -9.92
CA ALA A 45 -7.92 -1.03 -9.93
C ALA A 45 -8.43 -1.32 -8.51
N TRP A 46 -7.52 -1.63 -7.58
CA TRP A 46 -7.86 -1.84 -6.17
C TRP A 46 -8.44 -0.59 -5.51
N LEU A 47 -7.87 0.59 -5.75
CA LEU A 47 -8.42 1.87 -5.26
C LEU A 47 -9.80 2.16 -5.84
N ALA A 48 -10.02 1.89 -7.12
CA ALA A 48 -11.29 2.15 -7.80
C ALA A 48 -12.40 1.15 -7.40
N ALA A 49 -12.03 -0.03 -6.90
CA ALA A 49 -12.99 -1.07 -6.55
C ALA A 49 -13.86 -0.72 -5.34
N ASN A 50 -13.33 0.05 -4.37
CA ASN A 50 -14.06 0.41 -3.15
C ASN A 50 -13.55 1.72 -2.53
N PRO A 51 -14.42 2.70 -2.21
CA PRO A 51 -14.01 3.92 -1.51
C PRO A 51 -13.37 3.66 -0.12
N ALA A 52 -13.66 2.52 0.51
CA ALA A 52 -12.98 2.12 1.75
C ALA A 52 -11.48 1.86 1.55
N HIS A 53 -11.07 1.32 0.40
CA HIS A 53 -9.65 1.10 0.06
C HIS A 53 -8.90 2.42 -0.04
N ALA A 54 -9.50 3.41 -0.71
CA ALA A 54 -8.94 4.75 -0.81
C ALA A 54 -8.73 5.36 0.57
N ARG A 55 -9.71 5.26 1.48
CA ARG A 55 -9.60 5.76 2.85
C ARG A 55 -8.47 5.10 3.65
N GLN A 56 -8.29 3.78 3.52
CA GLN A 56 -7.19 3.09 4.20
C GLN A 56 -5.83 3.44 3.59
N TRP A 57 -5.76 3.57 2.27
CA TRP A 57 -4.55 4.03 1.58
C TRP A 57 -4.14 5.44 1.98
N GLU A 58 -5.10 6.36 2.14
CA GLU A 58 -4.85 7.71 2.66
C GLU A 58 -4.27 7.69 4.08
N ALA A 59 -4.76 6.81 4.96
CA ALA A 59 -4.24 6.67 6.31
C ALA A 59 -2.77 6.21 6.32
N VAL A 60 -2.44 5.18 5.53
CA VAL A 60 -1.08 4.66 5.37
C VAL A 60 -0.16 5.72 4.73
N SER A 61 -0.62 6.41 3.70
CA SER A 61 0.15 7.45 3.01
C SER A 61 0.43 8.65 3.92
N ARG A 62 -0.53 9.05 4.75
CA ARG A 62 -0.33 10.10 5.76
C ARG A 62 0.75 9.67 6.76
N PHE A 63 0.71 8.43 7.23
CA PHE A 63 1.73 7.89 8.13
C PHE A 63 3.13 7.92 7.51
N GLN A 64 3.25 7.48 6.25
CA GLN A 64 4.50 7.60 5.50
C GLN A 64 5.00 9.05 5.40
N GLY A 65 4.11 9.99 5.05
CA GLY A 65 4.47 11.41 4.94
C GLY A 65 4.94 12.00 6.28
N MET A 66 4.34 11.59 7.40
CA MET A 66 4.79 11.98 8.73
C MET A 66 6.20 11.43 9.02
N LEU A 67 6.47 10.16 8.71
CA LEU A 67 7.80 9.56 8.89
C LEU A 67 8.89 10.24 8.04
N GLN A 68 8.58 10.58 6.79
CA GLN A 68 9.51 11.30 5.90
C GLN A 68 9.72 12.76 6.30
N GLY A 69 8.69 13.38 6.90
CA GLY A 69 8.74 14.76 7.38
C GLY A 69 9.35 14.91 8.78
N MET A 70 9.62 13.82 9.50
CA MET A 70 10.38 13.88 10.75
C MET A 70 11.81 14.34 10.42
N PRO A 71 12.26 15.48 10.96
CA PRO A 71 13.64 15.88 10.79
C PRO A 71 14.52 14.79 11.40
N SER A 72 15.63 14.46 10.74
CA SER A 72 16.59 13.40 11.07
C SER A 72 17.31 13.55 12.43
N GLN A 73 16.70 14.25 13.39
CA GLN A 73 17.17 14.50 14.75
C GLN A 73 17.36 13.20 15.57
N ALA A 74 16.81 12.07 15.11
CA ALA A 74 17.08 10.75 15.69
C ALA A 74 18.45 10.17 15.28
N ALA A 75 19.17 10.80 14.34
CA ALA A 75 20.53 10.40 13.93
C ALA A 75 21.65 11.20 14.63
N GLY A 76 21.34 11.86 15.75
CA GLY A 76 22.26 12.75 16.45
C GLY A 76 22.11 12.75 17.98
N GLN A 77 22.06 11.57 18.60
CA GLN A 77 22.33 11.39 20.04
C GLN A 77 23.32 10.23 20.23
#